data_AF-A0A952FQQ4-F1
#
_entry.id   AF-A0A952FQQ4-F1
#
_cell.length_a   1.000
_cell.length_b   1.000
_cell.length_c   1.000
_cell.angle_alpha   90.00
_cell.angle_beta   90.00
_cell.angle_gamma   90.00
#
_symmetry.space_group_name_H-M   'P 1'
#
loop_
_entity.id
_entity.type
_entity.pdbx_description
1 polymer ?
#
loop_
_entity_poly.entity_id
_entity_poly.type
_entity_poly.pdbx_seq_one_letter_code
_entity_poly.pdbx_strand_id
1 'polypeptide(L)'
;MKTRAAVAVAAGKPLEILEVDLEGPKFGEVLVEIKATGICHTDEFTLSGADPEGLFPSILGHEGAGVVVDVGLGVTSLQKGDHVIPLYTPECRQCPSCLSRKTNLCTAIR
;
A
#
# COMPACT_ATOMS: atom_id res chain seq x y z
N MET A 1 -9.96 -10.10 -9.28
CA MET A 1 -9.76 -9.68 -10.67
C MET A 1 -8.33 -9.95 -11.08
N LYS A 2 -8.09 -10.31 -12.35
CA LYS A 2 -6.73 -10.41 -12.89
C LYS A 2 -6.14 -9.01 -13.06
N THR A 3 -4.93 -8.79 -12.57
CA THR A 3 -4.21 -7.52 -12.71
C THR A 3 -2.72 -7.75 -12.91
N ARG A 4 -2.04 -6.83 -13.58
CA ARG A 4 -0.60 -6.90 -13.82
C ARG A 4 0.16 -6.23 -12.68
N ALA A 5 1.16 -6.89 -12.14
CA ALA A 5 2.02 -6.36 -11.07
C ALA A 5 3.50 -6.66 -11.34
N ALA A 6 4.38 -5.82 -10.82
CA ALA A 6 5.80 -6.12 -10.71
C ALA A 6 6.06 -6.84 -9.39
N VAL A 7 6.46 -8.10 -9.45
CA VAL A 7 6.59 -8.99 -8.30
C VAL A 7 8.07 -9.25 -8.01
N ALA A 8 8.48 -8.97 -6.78
CA ALA A 8 9.75 -9.40 -6.26
C ALA A 8 9.60 -10.87 -5.81
N VAL A 9 10.00 -11.82 -6.66
CA VAL A 9 9.86 -13.25 -6.38
C VAL A 9 10.83 -13.71 -5.29
N ALA A 10 12.04 -13.13 -5.25
CA ALA A 10 13.07 -13.37 -4.24
C ALA A 10 13.98 -12.15 -4.09
N ALA A 11 14.65 -12.04 -2.94
CA ALA A 11 15.64 -11.00 -2.67
C ALA A 11 16.77 -10.99 -3.71
N GLY A 12 17.20 -9.79 -4.11
CA GLY A 12 18.30 -9.53 -5.05
C GLY A 12 18.02 -9.97 -6.49
N LYS A 13 16.77 -10.32 -6.83
CA LYS A 13 16.37 -10.68 -8.20
C LYS A 13 15.64 -9.51 -8.87
N PRO A 14 15.76 -9.38 -10.22
CA PRO A 14 14.92 -8.44 -10.96
C PRO A 14 13.43 -8.71 -10.71
N LEU A 15 12.62 -7.66 -10.71
CA LEU A 15 11.17 -7.78 -10.63
C LEU A 15 10.62 -8.50 -11.86
N GLU A 16 9.67 -9.40 -11.65
CA GLU A 16 8.96 -10.10 -12.71
C GLU A 16 7.58 -9.46 -12.94
N ILE A 17 7.22 -9.23 -14.19
CA ILE A 17 5.88 -8.73 -14.54
C ILE A 17 4.92 -9.91 -14.64
N LEU A 18 4.10 -10.08 -13.61
CA LEU A 18 3.17 -11.21 -13.49
C LEU A 18 1.72 -10.74 -13.53
N GLU A 19 0.83 -11.64 -13.94
CA GLU A 19 -0.60 -11.49 -13.72
C GLU A 19 -0.98 -12.13 -12.38
N VAL A 20 -1.64 -11.37 -11.51
CA VAL A 20 -2.03 -11.80 -10.16
C VAL A 20 -3.55 -11.70 -9.97
N ASP A 21 -4.08 -12.51 -9.06
CA ASP A 21 -5.47 -12.44 -8.62
C ASP A 21 -5.61 -11.46 -7.45
N LEU A 22 -6.30 -10.35 -7.67
CA LEU A 22 -6.60 -9.35 -6.64
C LEU A 22 -8.06 -9.46 -6.19
N GLU A 23 -8.30 -9.76 -4.92
CA GLU A 23 -9.66 -9.77 -4.34
C GLU A 23 -10.27 -8.35 -4.31
N GLY A 24 -11.59 -8.27 -4.23
CA GLY A 24 -12.27 -6.98 -3.96
C GLY A 24 -12.05 -6.52 -2.52
N PRO A 25 -12.33 -5.24 -2.20
CA PRO A 25 -12.05 -4.69 -0.87
C PRO A 25 -12.97 -5.30 0.19
N LYS A 26 -12.40 -5.69 1.33
CA LYS A 26 -13.10 -6.17 2.53
C LYS A 26 -13.55 -4.98 3.40
N PHE A 27 -14.16 -5.27 4.55
CA PHE A 27 -14.61 -4.22 5.48
C PHE A 27 -13.45 -3.25 5.83
N GLY A 28 -13.67 -1.95 5.64
CA GLY A 28 -12.68 -0.91 5.90
C GLY A 28 -11.55 -0.77 4.87
N GLU A 29 -11.54 -1.58 3.80
CA GLU A 29 -10.53 -1.53 2.75
C GLU A 29 -10.98 -0.69 1.55
N VAL A 30 -10.01 -0.19 0.79
CA VAL A 30 -10.24 0.62 -0.42
C VAL A 30 -9.46 0.00 -1.57
N LEU A 31 -10.14 -0.23 -2.70
CA LEU A 31 -9.50 -0.69 -3.91
C LEU A 31 -9.15 0.50 -4.80
N VAL A 32 -7.88 0.64 -5.13
CA VAL A 32 -7.33 1.79 -5.88
C VAL A 32 -6.70 1.30 -7.17
N GLU A 33 -7.06 1.92 -8.30
CA GLU A 33 -6.32 1.77 -9.54
C GLU A 33 -5.15 2.76 -9.54
N ILE A 34 -3.94 2.24 -9.37
CA ILE A 34 -2.71 3.04 -9.40
C ILE A 34 -2.47 3.55 -10.82
N LYS A 35 -2.40 4.87 -10.98
CA LYS A 35 -2.18 5.54 -12.27
C LYS A 35 -0.70 5.86 -12.49
N ALA A 36 0.02 6.18 -11.42
CA ALA A 36 1.46 6.39 -11.42
C ALA A 36 2.05 5.95 -10.09
N THR A 37 3.28 5.44 -10.12
CA THR A 37 4.07 5.12 -8.93
C THR A 37 5.52 5.53 -9.14
N GLY A 38 6.14 6.06 -8.09
CA GLY A 38 7.58 6.27 -7.99
C GLY A 38 8.31 5.01 -7.54
N ILE A 39 9.64 5.08 -7.56
CA ILE A 39 10.55 4.12 -6.94
C ILE A 39 11.48 4.92 -6.03
N CYS A 40 11.63 4.45 -4.80
CA CYS A 40 12.49 5.05 -3.81
C CYS A 40 13.53 4.04 -3.31
N HIS A 41 14.56 4.52 -2.63
CA HIS A 41 15.60 3.67 -2.06
C HIS A 41 15.04 2.66 -1.05
N THR A 42 13.92 2.95 -0.38
CA THR A 42 13.27 1.98 0.51
C THR A 42 12.82 0.73 -0.24
N ASP A 43 12.29 0.88 -1.46
CA ASP A 43 11.89 -0.28 -2.28
C ASP A 43 13.12 -1.12 -2.66
N GLU A 44 14.22 -0.47 -3.04
CA GLU A 44 15.48 -1.14 -3.35
C GLU A 44 16.09 -1.81 -2.11
N PHE A 45 16.03 -1.16 -0.94
CA PHE A 45 16.55 -1.71 0.29
C PHE A 45 15.85 -3.03 0.65
N THR A 46 14.52 -3.06 0.56
CA THR A 46 13.75 -4.30 0.72
C THR A 46 14.09 -5.31 -0.39
N LEU A 47 14.05 -4.91 -1.67
CA LEU A 47 14.34 -5.79 -2.81
C LEU A 47 15.73 -6.45 -2.71
N SER A 48 16.73 -5.72 -2.22
CA SER A 48 18.10 -6.21 -2.07
C SER A 48 18.24 -7.37 -1.06
N GLY A 49 17.25 -7.53 -0.17
CA GLY A 49 17.30 -8.46 0.96
C GLY A 49 18.06 -7.95 2.18
N ALA A 50 18.47 -6.67 2.18
CA ALA A 50 19.11 -6.04 3.33
C ALA A 50 18.11 -5.63 4.42
N ASP A 51 16.83 -5.51 4.08
CA ASP A 51 15.75 -5.24 5.01
C ASP A 51 15.42 -6.49 5.86
N PRO A 52 15.62 -6.47 7.19
CA PRO A 52 15.27 -7.59 8.06
C PRO A 52 13.76 -7.86 8.13
N GLU A 53 12.91 -6.90 7.75
CA GLU A 53 11.46 -7.07 7.67
C GLU A 53 11.00 -7.54 6.28
N GLY A 54 11.92 -7.64 5.31
CA GLY A 54 11.62 -8.03 3.94
C GLY A 54 11.06 -9.44 3.83
N LEU A 55 9.87 -9.57 3.25
CA LEU A 55 9.21 -10.85 2.96
C LEU A 55 9.02 -11.02 1.45
N PHE A 56 9.22 -12.24 0.97
CA PHE A 56 9.10 -12.58 -0.45
C PHE A 56 8.23 -13.84 -0.62
N PRO A 57 7.42 -13.95 -1.69
CA PRO A 57 7.24 -12.96 -2.76
C PRO A 57 6.47 -11.71 -2.31
N SER A 58 6.77 -10.55 -2.89
CA SER A 58 6.10 -9.28 -2.55
C SER A 58 5.90 -8.36 -3.76
N ILE A 59 4.87 -7.52 -3.69
CA ILE A 59 4.66 -6.37 -4.58
C ILE A 59 5.07 -5.14 -3.77
N LEU A 60 6.20 -4.54 -4.15
CA LEU A 60 6.77 -3.36 -3.49
C LEU A 60 6.07 -2.06 -3.95
N GLY A 61 6.59 -0.91 -3.55
CA GLY A 61 6.09 0.41 -3.93
C GLY A 61 5.22 1.04 -2.85
N HIS A 62 5.55 2.28 -2.51
CA HIS A 62 4.86 3.05 -1.47
C HIS A 62 4.66 4.54 -1.84
N GLU A 63 4.98 4.91 -3.08
CA GLU A 63 4.88 6.28 -3.60
C GLU A 63 3.95 6.32 -4.81
N GLY A 64 2.64 6.20 -4.58
CA GLY A 64 1.64 6.08 -5.65
C GLY A 64 0.57 7.15 -5.64
N ALA A 65 -0.03 7.39 -6.81
CA ALA A 65 -1.29 8.12 -6.93
C ALA A 65 -2.24 7.34 -7.85
N GLY A 66 -3.53 7.35 -7.50
CA GLY A 66 -4.52 6.55 -8.20
C GLY A 66 -5.94 7.06 -8.03
N VAL A 67 -6.86 6.27 -8.53
CA VAL A 67 -8.31 6.53 -8.45
C VAL A 67 -8.98 5.38 -7.72
N VAL A 68 -9.84 5.69 -6.75
CA VAL A 68 -10.65 4.69 -6.05
C VAL A 68 -11.60 4.04 -7.05
N VAL A 69 -11.51 2.72 -7.18
CA VAL A 69 -12.40 1.95 -8.07
C VAL A 69 -13.55 1.29 -7.32
N ASP A 70 -13.34 0.96 -6.04
CA ASP A 70 -14.36 0.41 -5.16
C ASP A 70 -13.98 0.61 -3.68
N VAL A 71 -14.96 0.57 -2.79
CA VAL A 71 -14.78 0.66 -1.34
C VAL A 71 -15.50 -0.46 -0.63
N GLY A 72 -14.86 -1.02 0.40
CA GLY A 72 -15.48 -2.03 1.23
C GLY A 72 -16.50 -1.45 2.20
N LEU A 73 -17.31 -2.34 2.80
CA LEU A 73 -18.26 -1.95 3.83
C LEU A 73 -17.58 -1.18 4.97
N GLY A 74 -18.24 -0.16 5.51
CA GLY A 74 -17.72 0.64 6.62
C GLY A 74 -16.78 1.79 6.23
N VAL A 75 -16.31 1.85 4.97
CA VAL A 75 -15.62 3.04 4.47
C VAL A 75 -16.64 4.17 4.27
N THR A 76 -16.42 5.30 4.94
CA THR A 76 -17.29 6.48 4.87
C THR A 76 -16.56 7.74 4.41
N SER A 77 -15.24 7.70 4.35
CA SER A 77 -14.39 8.84 4.03
C SER A 77 -14.02 8.96 2.55
N LEU A 78 -14.26 7.92 1.76
CA LEU A 78 -13.90 7.82 0.35
C LEU A 78 -15.01 7.14 -0.44
N GLN A 79 -15.07 7.41 -1.74
CA GLN A 79 -15.98 6.79 -2.68
C GLN A 79 -15.31 6.53 -4.03
N LYS A 80 -15.95 5.68 -4.85
CA LYS A 80 -15.50 5.43 -6.22
C LYS A 80 -15.36 6.75 -7.01
N GLY A 81 -14.23 6.90 -7.68
CA GLY A 81 -13.87 8.07 -8.47
C GLY A 81 -12.97 9.08 -7.76
N ASP A 82 -12.78 8.97 -6.44
CA ASP A 82 -11.89 9.86 -5.71
C ASP A 82 -10.43 9.65 -6.14
N HIS A 83 -9.70 10.74 -6.30
CA HIS A 83 -8.26 10.73 -6.55
C HIS A 83 -7.53 10.66 -5.20
N VAL A 84 -6.65 9.68 -5.05
CA VAL A 84 -6.03 9.35 -3.75
C VAL A 84 -4.53 9.10 -3.87
N ILE A 85 -3.83 9.35 -2.76
CA ILE A 85 -2.44 8.96 -2.52
C ILE A 85 -2.48 7.93 -1.38
N PRO A 86 -2.09 6.66 -1.60
CA PRO A 86 -1.94 5.69 -0.53
C PRO A 86 -0.82 6.13 0.43
N LEU A 87 -1.04 5.96 1.74
CA LEU A 87 -0.08 6.35 2.78
C LEU A 87 0.42 5.12 3.54
N TYR A 88 1.73 4.90 3.55
CA TYR A 88 2.34 3.85 4.38
C TYR A 88 2.30 4.19 5.88
N THR A 89 2.13 5.47 6.22
CA THR A 89 1.85 5.93 7.59
C THR A 89 0.38 6.29 7.71
N PRO A 90 -0.45 5.52 8.45
CA PRO A 90 -1.88 5.78 8.56
C PRO A 90 -2.19 6.91 9.55
N GLU A 91 -3.47 7.31 9.59
CA GLU A 91 -3.99 8.30 10.54
C GLU A 91 -5.38 7.89 11.06
N CYS A 92 -5.43 7.03 12.08
CA CYS A 92 -6.72 6.49 12.56
C CYS A 92 -7.57 7.49 13.35
N ARG A 93 -7.01 8.62 13.78
CA ARG A 93 -7.66 9.69 14.57
C ARG A 93 -8.25 9.26 15.93
N GLN A 94 -7.90 8.07 16.41
CA GLN A 94 -8.42 7.53 17.68
C GLN A 94 -7.34 7.03 18.64
N CYS A 95 -6.14 6.69 18.16
CA CYS A 95 -5.04 6.25 19.03
C CYS A 95 -4.41 7.43 19.81
N PRO A 96 -3.76 7.17 20.96
CA PRO A 96 -3.10 8.21 21.74
C PRO A 96 -2.13 9.08 20.93
N SER A 97 -1.38 8.48 20.00
CA SER A 97 -0.45 9.21 19.13
C SER A 97 -1.16 10.21 18.21
N CYS A 98 -2.21 9.81 17.50
CA CYS A 98 -3.00 10.71 16.65
C CYS A 98 -3.64 11.85 17.44
N LEU A 99 -4.10 11.57 18.67
CA LEU A 99 -4.74 12.57 19.52
C LEU A 99 -3.73 13.50 20.22
N SER A 100 -2.45 13.11 20.28
CA SER A 100 -1.42 13.81 21.07
C SER A 100 -1.07 15.21 20.57
N ARG A 101 -1.27 15.50 19.28
CA ARG A 101 -0.75 16.69 18.56
C ARG A 101 0.77 16.89 18.66
N LYS A 102 1.51 15.84 18.97
CA LYS A 102 2.98 15.86 19.15
C LYS A 102 3.72 14.96 18.17
N THR A 103 3.01 14.10 17.46
CA THR A 103 3.57 13.15 16.49
C THR A 103 2.53 12.81 15.42
N ASN A 104 3.01 12.35 14.26
CA ASN A 104 2.20 11.77 13.19
C ASN A 104 2.25 10.22 13.18
N LEU A 105 2.95 9.59 14.13
CA LEU A 105 3.13 8.14 14.17
C LEU A 105 1.91 7.43 14.75
N CYS A 106 0.92 7.16 13.89
CA CYS A 106 -0.24 6.37 14.26
C CYS A 106 0.16 4.94 14.67
N THR A 107 -0.45 4.43 15.74
CA THR A 107 -0.16 3.10 16.30
C THR A 107 -1.26 2.08 16.03
N ALA A 108 -2.11 2.30 15.02
CA ALA A 108 -3.19 1.36 14.68
C ALA A 108 -2.69 0.11 13.95
N ILE A 109 -1.50 0.17 13.37
CA ILE A 109 -0.87 -0.90 12.57
C ILE A 109 0.50 -1.33 13.15
N ARG A 110 0.76 -0.97 14.41
CA ARG A 110 2.03 -1.22 15.12
C ARG A 110 1.78 -2.13 16.31
#